data_AF-A0A9E3GNV3-F1
#
_entry.id   AF-A0A9E3GNV3-F1
#
_cell.length_a   1.000
_cell.length_b   1.000
_cell.length_c   1.000
_cell.angle_alpha   90.00
_cell.angle_beta   90.00
_cell.angle_gamma   90.00
#
_symmetry.space_group_name_H-M   'P 1'
#
loop_
_entity.id
_entity.type
_entity.pdbx_description
1 polymer ?
#
loop_
_entity_poly.entity_id
_entity_poly.type
_entity_poly.pdbx_seq_one_letter_code
_entity_poly.pdbx_strand_id
1 'polypeptide(L)'
;MDVVTWDHWLYVIVPFTAYGVIVLGLVLAGEPGEATDIVGVLCHPISSSLRRLTGYPGWSMAGVLTGLFLLGIGVVGLYWDVAFHIDYGRDENLFTPSHTMIVLALGGLLMTAGVVVLFATLDRADAGRRVWGLRVPWSALVLGALGLGGLAGFPFDELWHRAFGIDVTLWSPTHLMLVGGGGLATVALWLMVVEAKAQARPTLLGRVIEALALGAVLTGLTIVQGEFEFGVPQFQVLYQPVLAAVAAGFALVLARVALGPWGAAKALVAFLVLRTLLALLVGGALNHTVPRFPLYLGAMVAVEASGWWLGTERRLRFAVVSGVLVGTVGLAGEAIWVASADWFHVSPTVLLKAAVIAPLAAGAGAVLAAGIARVVSGGTRVPAGAVGGGLVVLLAALAYPLPRNVGDVEATIHLQPVAPVQGVDQAEVSVELTPADAAAGADAFGLVSWQGGGRVLAELDEVGPGRYVGSRPVPVAGEWKSMVGLQRGDEVMAAPIYLPADPEIGASAVPAVAERQVPFQRNTEVLLREAHDGPAWPAVVAFTSLALMLTGWLGLFALSAVRISATAASPGSTPAARPGSGAASGPDRARSWGQMPVEEAKAATAARAGA
;
A
#
# COMPACT_ATOMS: atom_id res chain seq x y z
N MET A 1 24.03 -18.19 9.54
CA MET A 1 25.19 -17.39 9.08
C MET A 1 24.66 -16.00 8.86
N ASP A 2 24.70 -15.17 9.91
CA ASP A 2 24.30 -13.76 9.83
C ASP A 2 25.01 -13.03 8.69
N VAL A 3 24.25 -12.68 7.65
CA VAL A 3 24.72 -11.90 6.49
C VAL A 3 24.75 -10.39 6.83
N VAL A 4 24.29 -10.00 8.02
CA VAL A 4 24.20 -8.59 8.44
C VAL A 4 25.55 -8.06 8.91
N THR A 5 26.30 -7.46 7.99
CA THR A 5 27.50 -6.67 8.28
C THR A 5 27.20 -5.25 8.79
N TRP A 6 28.20 -4.56 9.34
CA TRP A 6 28.09 -3.15 9.73
C TRP A 6 27.64 -2.22 8.59
N ASP A 7 28.01 -2.54 7.35
CA ASP A 7 27.65 -1.74 6.18
C ASP A 7 26.13 -1.70 5.95
N HIS A 8 25.40 -2.75 6.37
CA HIS A 8 23.95 -2.78 6.30
C HIS A 8 23.28 -1.72 7.19
N TRP A 9 23.92 -1.31 8.30
CA TRP A 9 23.40 -0.23 9.14
C TRP A 9 23.46 1.14 8.44
N LEU A 10 24.24 1.29 7.37
CA LEU A 10 24.25 2.52 6.57
C LEU A 10 22.90 2.78 5.90
N TYR A 11 22.11 1.74 5.59
CA TYR A 11 20.74 1.90 5.08
C TYR A 11 19.78 2.52 6.10
N VAL A 12 20.14 2.50 7.40
CA VAL A 12 19.43 3.21 8.46
C VAL A 12 20.07 4.59 8.69
N ILE A 13 21.38 4.64 8.90
CA ILE A 13 22.09 5.85 9.33
C ILE A 13 22.07 6.94 8.26
N VAL A 14 22.34 6.59 7.00
CA VAL A 14 22.48 7.57 5.90
C VAL A 14 21.18 8.32 5.64
N PRO A 15 20.01 7.66 5.48
CA PRO A 15 18.75 8.38 5.27
C PRO A 15 18.36 9.31 6.43
N PHE A 16 18.57 8.89 7.68
CA PHE A 16 18.27 9.74 8.83
C PHE A 16 19.25 10.90 8.98
N THR A 17 20.52 10.70 8.63
CA THR A 17 21.50 11.79 8.54
C THR A 17 21.11 12.79 7.46
N ALA A 18 20.72 12.32 6.27
CA ALA A 18 20.23 13.16 5.18
C ALA A 18 18.97 13.94 5.59
N TYR A 19 18.03 13.29 6.28
CA TYR A 19 16.84 13.94 6.84
C TYR A 19 17.23 15.06 7.81
N GLY A 20 18.17 14.82 8.73
CA GLY A 20 18.68 15.84 9.65
C GLY A 20 19.33 17.04 8.94
N VAL A 21 20.13 16.78 7.90
CA VAL A 21 20.75 17.82 7.07
C VAL A 21 19.69 18.64 6.33
N ILE A 22 18.64 18.00 5.78
CA ILE A 22 17.53 18.69 5.12
C ILE A 22 16.79 19.59 6.11
N VAL A 23 16.47 19.08 7.31
CA VAL A 23 15.81 19.86 8.36
C VAL A 23 16.66 21.06 8.76
N LEU A 24 17.98 20.89 8.95
CA LEU A 24 18.90 21.99 9.23
C LEU A 24 18.91 23.01 8.07
N GLY A 25 18.95 22.56 6.82
CA GLY A 25 18.86 23.42 5.65
C GLY A 25 17.56 24.24 5.61
N LEU A 26 16.42 23.64 5.99
CA LEU A 26 15.13 24.34 6.09
C LEU A 26 15.13 25.41 7.18
N VAL A 27 15.82 25.16 8.31
CA VAL A 27 16.02 26.15 9.37
C VAL A 27 16.85 27.33 8.85
N LEU A 28 18.00 27.05 8.23
CA LEU A 28 18.94 28.07 7.76
C LEU A 28 18.38 28.93 6.61
N ALA A 29 17.54 28.36 5.76
CA ALA A 29 16.92 29.07 4.63
C ALA A 29 15.56 29.72 4.97
N GLY A 30 15.08 29.55 6.19
CA GLY A 30 13.77 30.04 6.63
C GLY A 30 13.83 31.46 7.17
N GLU A 31 12.73 32.20 6.98
CA GLU A 31 12.56 33.48 7.66
C GLU A 31 12.26 33.25 9.15
N PRO A 32 12.96 33.94 10.07
CA PRO A 32 12.72 33.82 11.51
C PRO A 32 11.34 34.38 11.89
N GLY A 33 10.70 33.74 12.87
CA GLY A 33 9.45 34.23 13.45
C GLY A 33 9.66 35.24 14.57
N GLU A 34 8.57 35.75 15.14
CA GLU A 34 8.57 36.65 16.31
C GLU A 34 8.79 35.92 17.64
N ALA A 35 8.74 34.58 17.63
CA ALA A 35 8.92 33.76 18.83
C ALA A 35 10.36 33.79 19.34
N THR A 36 10.52 33.90 20.66
CA THR A 36 11.82 33.97 21.35
C THR A 36 12.18 32.67 22.09
N ASP A 37 11.24 31.73 22.21
CA ASP A 37 11.50 30.40 22.75
C ASP A 37 12.16 29.48 21.71
N ILE A 38 12.92 28.50 22.19
CA ILE A 38 13.71 27.60 21.33
C ILE A 38 12.86 26.83 20.31
N VAL A 39 11.62 26.48 20.66
CA VAL A 39 10.73 25.71 19.78
C VAL A 39 10.26 26.59 18.63
N GLY A 40 9.83 27.82 18.92
CA GLY A 40 9.46 28.80 17.91
C GLY A 40 10.62 29.19 16.99
N VAL A 41 11.82 29.39 17.55
CA VAL A 41 13.03 29.75 16.79
C VAL A 41 13.41 28.66 15.78
N LEU A 42 13.21 27.38 16.11
CA LEU A 42 13.50 26.28 15.20
C LEU A 42 12.36 26.01 14.20
N CYS A 43 11.11 26.03 14.65
CA CYS A 43 9.97 25.58 13.84
C CYS A 43 9.47 26.64 12.84
N HIS A 44 9.52 27.94 13.18
CA HIS A 44 9.03 28.99 12.27
C HIS A 44 9.83 29.08 10.96
N PRO A 45 11.18 29.06 10.98
CA PRO A 45 11.97 29.00 9.75
C PRO A 45 11.67 27.77 8.89
N ILE A 46 11.49 26.60 9.51
CA ILE A 46 11.10 25.38 8.78
C ILE A 46 9.75 25.59 8.10
N SER A 47 8.75 26.09 8.83
CA SER A 47 7.40 26.36 8.31
C SER A 47 7.42 27.34 7.13
N SER A 48 8.20 28.43 7.24
CA SER A 48 8.33 29.43 6.18
C SER A 48 9.03 28.88 4.93
N SER A 49 10.11 28.12 5.11
CA SER A 49 10.82 27.42 4.02
C SER A 49 9.91 26.44 3.30
N LEU A 50 9.20 25.57 4.05
CA LEU A 50 8.27 24.61 3.46
C LEU A 50 7.15 25.31 2.70
N ARG A 51 6.58 26.38 3.25
CA ARG A 51 5.54 27.16 2.58
C ARG A 51 6.03 27.81 1.30
N ARG A 52 7.23 28.37 1.30
CA ARG A 52 7.84 28.98 0.11
C ARG A 52 8.13 27.93 -0.98
N LEU A 53 8.69 26.78 -0.60
CA LEU A 53 9.12 25.73 -1.53
C LEU A 53 7.93 25.00 -2.16
N THR A 54 6.92 24.67 -1.36
CA THR A 54 5.81 23.79 -1.77
C THR A 54 4.53 24.54 -2.09
N GLY A 55 4.35 25.75 -1.54
CA GLY A 55 3.11 26.49 -1.61
C GLY A 55 2.02 26.02 -0.63
N TYR A 56 2.29 25.00 0.19
CA TYR A 56 1.38 24.51 1.23
C TYR A 56 1.76 25.05 2.62
N PRO A 57 0.81 25.14 3.57
CA PRO A 57 1.13 25.47 4.97
C PRO A 57 2.24 24.56 5.56
N GLY A 58 3.11 25.14 6.38
CA GLY A 58 4.26 24.46 6.96
C GLY A 58 3.89 23.22 7.76
N TRP A 59 2.86 23.30 8.61
CA TRP A 59 2.34 22.16 9.36
C TRP A 59 1.98 20.93 8.51
N SER A 60 1.40 21.15 7.33
CA SER A 60 0.97 20.06 6.45
C SER A 60 2.18 19.42 5.79
N MET A 61 3.10 20.23 5.25
CA MET A 61 4.27 19.69 4.55
C MET A 61 5.32 19.10 5.50
N ALA A 62 5.44 19.62 6.72
CA ALA A 62 6.25 19.00 7.75
C ALA A 62 5.73 17.58 8.01
N GLY A 63 4.42 17.43 8.23
CA GLY A 63 3.81 16.12 8.41
C GLY A 63 3.91 15.19 7.20
N VAL A 64 3.56 15.68 6.01
CA VAL A 64 3.53 14.87 4.78
C VAL A 64 4.93 14.40 4.42
N LEU A 65 5.95 15.27 4.44
CA LEU A 65 7.31 14.89 4.08
C LEU A 65 7.94 13.96 5.13
N THR A 66 7.77 14.25 6.42
CA THR A 66 8.26 13.37 7.49
C THR A 66 7.56 12.00 7.43
N GLY A 67 6.24 11.99 7.24
CA GLY A 67 5.47 10.75 7.11
C GLY A 67 5.85 9.93 5.87
N LEU A 68 6.00 10.56 4.70
CA LEU A 68 6.42 9.87 3.48
C LEU A 68 7.86 9.35 3.60
N PHE A 69 8.76 10.10 4.23
CA PHE A 69 10.12 9.66 4.52
C PHE A 69 10.10 8.40 5.40
N LEU A 70 9.39 8.44 6.53
CA LEU A 70 9.31 7.32 7.46
C LEU A 70 8.64 6.09 6.85
N LEU A 71 7.55 6.26 6.09
CA LEU A 71 6.94 5.16 5.35
C LEU A 71 7.87 4.61 4.26
N GLY A 72 8.67 5.47 3.62
CA GLY A 72 9.73 5.07 2.69
C GLY A 72 10.79 4.19 3.36
N ILE A 73 11.23 4.57 4.56
CA ILE A 73 12.12 3.73 5.38
C ILE A 73 11.43 2.41 5.76
N GLY A 74 10.18 2.48 6.20
CA GLY A 74 9.42 1.30 6.61
C GLY A 74 9.21 0.28 5.48
N VAL A 75 8.90 0.75 4.26
CA VAL A 75 8.71 -0.16 3.11
C VAL A 75 10.03 -0.78 2.65
N VAL A 76 11.16 -0.06 2.74
CA VAL A 76 12.48 -0.66 2.51
C VAL A 76 12.77 -1.73 3.54
N GLY A 77 12.58 -1.41 4.83
CA GLY A 77 12.75 -2.35 5.93
C GLY A 77 11.91 -3.61 5.72
N LEU A 78 10.60 -3.45 5.50
CA LEU A 78 9.67 -4.57 5.31
C LEU A 78 10.03 -5.48 4.14
N TYR A 79 10.36 -4.93 2.97
CA TYR A 79 10.67 -5.76 1.80
C TYR A 79 12.03 -6.44 1.91
N TRP A 80 13.00 -5.81 2.57
CA TRP A 80 14.25 -6.46 2.91
C TRP A 80 14.01 -7.61 3.88
N ASP A 81 13.24 -7.37 4.95
CA ASP A 81 12.90 -8.35 5.97
C ASP A 81 12.27 -9.62 5.37
N VAL A 82 11.22 -9.44 4.57
CA VAL A 82 10.54 -10.55 3.90
C VAL A 82 11.48 -11.27 2.94
N ALA A 83 12.31 -10.55 2.18
CA ALA A 83 13.27 -11.18 1.27
C ALA A 83 14.32 -12.00 2.03
N PHE A 84 14.81 -11.49 3.16
CA PHE A 84 15.73 -12.21 4.03
C PHE A 84 15.09 -13.52 4.56
N HIS A 85 13.84 -13.47 5.01
CA HIS A 85 13.14 -14.66 5.49
C HIS A 85 12.86 -15.70 4.40
N ILE A 86 12.66 -15.27 3.17
CA ILE A 86 12.54 -16.16 2.01
C ILE A 86 13.89 -16.81 1.65
N ASP A 87 14.97 -16.05 1.77
CA ASP A 87 16.31 -16.50 1.38
C ASP A 87 16.98 -17.36 2.45
N TYR A 88 16.81 -17.03 3.73
CA TYR A 88 17.61 -17.58 4.84
C TYR A 88 16.78 -18.06 6.03
N GLY A 89 15.51 -17.66 6.12
CA GLY A 89 14.65 -18.02 7.24
C GLY A 89 14.78 -17.04 8.39
N ARG A 90 14.75 -17.52 9.63
CA ARG A 90 14.66 -16.68 10.83
C ARG A 90 15.90 -15.81 11.06
N ASP A 91 15.69 -14.66 11.72
CA ASP A 91 16.78 -13.85 12.25
C ASP A 91 17.42 -14.49 13.47
N GLU A 92 18.73 -14.28 13.61
CA GLU A 92 19.47 -14.62 14.83
C GLU A 92 19.33 -13.51 15.91
N ASN A 93 18.93 -12.29 15.49
CA ASN A 93 18.86 -11.10 16.35
C ASN A 93 17.52 -10.36 16.23
N LEU A 94 16.99 -9.90 17.37
CA LEU A 94 15.73 -9.13 17.38
C LEU A 94 15.83 -7.79 16.64
N PHE A 95 16.94 -7.06 16.78
CA PHE A 95 17.15 -5.77 16.12
C PHE A 95 18.13 -5.90 14.95
N THR A 96 17.60 -6.31 13.82
CA THR A 96 18.27 -6.19 12.52
C THR A 96 18.06 -4.78 11.95
N PRO A 97 18.82 -4.38 10.91
CA PRO A 97 18.56 -3.15 10.18
C PRO A 97 17.14 -3.07 9.64
N SER A 98 16.59 -4.14 9.05
CA SER A 98 15.22 -4.20 8.53
C SER A 98 14.19 -3.97 9.62
N HIS A 99 14.28 -4.71 10.74
CA HIS A 99 13.41 -4.53 11.91
C HIS A 99 13.49 -3.11 12.47
N THR A 100 14.70 -2.56 12.57
CA THR A 100 14.91 -1.18 13.06
C THR A 100 14.21 -0.17 12.15
N MET A 101 14.29 -0.33 10.83
CA MET A 101 13.59 0.52 9.87
C MET A 101 12.06 0.44 10.04
N ILE A 102 11.51 -0.76 10.25
CA ILE A 102 10.07 -0.96 10.46
C ILE A 102 9.62 -0.28 11.77
N VAL A 103 10.34 -0.51 12.87
CA VAL A 103 10.03 0.11 14.18
C VAL A 103 10.11 1.63 14.10
N LEU A 104 11.18 2.18 13.50
CA LEU A 104 11.35 3.61 13.32
C LEU A 104 10.25 4.21 12.45
N ALA A 105 9.82 3.50 11.40
CA ALA A 105 8.74 3.95 10.54
C ALA A 105 7.41 4.04 11.30
N LEU A 106 7.00 2.95 11.95
CA LEU A 106 5.71 2.88 12.65
C LEU A 106 5.66 3.79 13.88
N GLY A 107 6.70 3.80 14.70
CA GLY A 107 6.83 4.76 15.80
C GLY A 107 6.93 6.20 15.30
N GLY A 108 7.58 6.38 14.16
CA GLY A 108 7.66 7.64 13.46
C GLY A 108 6.31 8.18 12.99
N LEU A 109 5.30 7.35 12.69
CA LEU A 109 3.95 7.83 12.34
C LEU A 109 3.30 8.56 13.52
N LEU A 110 3.43 8.01 14.73
CA LEU A 110 2.93 8.66 15.95
C LEU A 110 3.71 9.95 16.24
N MET A 111 5.03 9.93 16.07
CA MET A 111 5.86 11.14 16.14
C MET A 111 5.43 12.19 15.12
N THR A 112 5.15 11.79 13.87
CA THR A 112 4.71 12.67 12.79
C THR A 112 3.38 13.33 13.13
N ALA A 113 2.43 12.58 13.71
CA ALA A 113 1.18 13.17 14.20
C ALA A 113 1.45 14.25 15.27
N GLY A 114 2.40 14.02 16.18
CA GLY A 114 2.85 15.02 17.15
C GLY A 114 3.49 16.26 16.52
N VAL A 115 4.39 16.07 15.54
CA VAL A 115 5.00 17.16 14.75
C VAL A 115 3.92 18.00 14.09
N VAL A 116 2.91 17.37 13.49
CA VAL A 116 1.81 18.07 12.83
C VAL A 116 1.00 18.89 13.82
N VAL A 117 0.66 18.35 14.99
CA VAL A 117 -0.05 19.09 16.04
C VAL A 117 0.78 20.29 16.53
N LEU A 118 2.09 20.10 16.72
CA LEU A 118 3.00 21.16 17.11
C LEU A 118 3.01 22.29 16.08
N PHE A 119 3.33 21.98 14.82
CA PHE A 119 3.39 22.98 13.77
C PHE A 119 2.04 23.63 13.50
N ALA A 120 0.93 22.86 13.51
CA ALA A 120 -0.40 23.42 13.33
C ALA A 120 -0.76 24.42 14.44
N THR A 121 -0.28 24.17 15.67
CA THR A 121 -0.46 25.07 16.81
C THR A 121 0.36 26.35 16.63
N LEU A 122 1.64 26.23 16.29
CA LEU A 122 2.54 27.37 16.06
C LEU A 122 2.13 28.22 14.86
N ASP A 123 1.74 27.59 13.75
CA ASP A 123 1.25 28.24 12.53
C ASP A 123 -0.16 28.85 12.71
N ARG A 124 -0.81 28.60 13.85
CA ARG A 124 -2.21 28.97 14.12
C ARG A 124 -3.15 28.47 13.01
N ALA A 125 -2.91 27.26 12.52
CA ALA A 125 -3.59 26.66 11.38
C ALA A 125 -5.11 26.61 11.55
N ASP A 126 -5.86 27.08 10.56
CA ASP A 126 -7.33 26.96 10.55
C ASP A 126 -7.77 25.56 10.05
N ALA A 127 -7.33 24.53 10.80
CA ALA A 127 -7.58 23.13 10.50
C ALA A 127 -7.85 22.35 11.80
N GLY A 128 -8.64 21.28 11.70
CA GLY A 128 -8.88 20.39 12.83
C GLY A 128 -9.71 20.95 13.98
N ARG A 129 -9.44 20.46 15.19
CA ARG A 129 -10.06 20.90 16.45
C ARG A 129 -9.05 21.60 17.36
N ARG A 130 -9.56 22.41 18.30
CA ARG A 130 -8.75 22.91 19.41
C ARG A 130 -8.96 22.04 20.63
N VAL A 131 -7.88 21.50 21.19
CA VAL A 131 -7.87 20.61 22.34
C VAL A 131 -6.79 21.13 23.28
N TRP A 132 -7.18 21.68 24.44
CA TRP A 132 -6.25 22.10 25.49
C TRP A 132 -5.20 23.13 24.99
N GLY A 133 -5.63 24.05 24.12
CA GLY A 133 -4.76 25.04 23.49
C GLY A 133 -4.03 24.55 22.23
N LEU A 134 -3.96 23.24 21.98
CA LEU A 134 -3.36 22.65 20.79
C LEU A 134 -4.33 22.67 19.61
N ARG A 135 -3.81 22.87 18.40
CA ARG A 135 -4.56 22.68 17.15
C ARG A 135 -4.27 21.29 16.60
N VAL A 136 -5.32 20.49 16.46
CA VAL A 136 -5.23 19.07 16.12
C VAL A 136 -5.95 18.82 14.80
N PRO A 137 -5.22 18.81 13.66
CA PRO A 137 -5.75 18.43 12.35
C PRO A 137 -6.40 17.05 12.37
N TRP A 138 -7.47 16.88 11.59
CA TRP A 138 -8.17 15.59 11.50
C TRP A 138 -7.29 14.50 10.89
N SER A 139 -6.49 14.87 9.89
CA SER A 139 -5.47 14.00 9.30
C SER A 139 -4.42 13.53 10.30
N ALA A 140 -4.02 14.37 11.25
CA ALA A 140 -3.07 14.01 12.31
C ALA A 140 -3.66 13.01 13.30
N LEU A 141 -4.94 13.13 13.66
CA LEU A 141 -5.63 12.15 14.49
C LEU A 141 -5.68 10.77 13.84
N VAL A 142 -5.97 10.72 12.54
CA VAL A 142 -5.99 9.46 11.79
C VAL A 142 -4.58 8.86 11.73
N LEU A 143 -3.57 9.66 11.40
CA LEU A 143 -2.18 9.22 11.33
C LEU A 143 -1.69 8.68 12.69
N GLY A 144 -1.98 9.38 13.79
CA GLY A 144 -1.62 8.96 15.13
C GLY A 144 -2.31 7.66 15.55
N ALA A 145 -3.60 7.49 15.23
CA ALA A 145 -4.33 6.25 15.51
C ALA A 145 -3.80 5.05 14.70
N LEU A 146 -3.39 5.28 13.45
CA LEU A 146 -2.76 4.27 12.60
C LEU A 146 -1.37 3.89 13.11
N GLY A 147 -0.54 4.88 13.47
CA GLY A 147 0.77 4.64 14.08
C GLY A 147 0.69 3.89 15.41
N LEU A 148 -0.26 4.27 16.27
CA LEU A 148 -0.49 3.60 17.56
C LEU A 148 -0.94 2.15 17.38
N GLY A 149 -1.90 1.90 16.49
CA GLY A 149 -2.35 0.52 16.25
C GLY A 149 -1.31 -0.33 15.52
N GLY A 150 -0.51 0.27 14.63
CA GLY A 150 0.67 -0.39 14.05
C GLY A 150 1.67 -0.80 15.12
N LEU A 151 2.05 0.11 16.03
CA LEU A 151 2.94 -0.20 17.16
C LEU A 151 2.35 -1.25 18.11
N ALA A 152 1.04 -1.24 18.33
CA ALA A 152 0.37 -2.25 19.14
C ALA A 152 0.48 -3.65 18.53
N GLY A 153 0.74 -3.77 17.22
CA GLY A 153 1.03 -5.05 16.57
C GLY A 153 2.18 -5.81 17.23
N PHE A 154 3.29 -5.15 17.58
CA PHE A 154 4.47 -5.82 18.18
C PHE A 154 4.18 -6.59 19.49
N PRO A 155 3.56 -6.01 20.54
CA PRO A 155 3.24 -6.77 21.73
C PRO A 155 2.19 -7.87 21.50
N PHE A 156 1.27 -7.69 20.54
CA PHE A 156 0.35 -8.78 20.17
C PHE A 156 1.07 -9.88 19.41
N ASP A 157 2.07 -9.54 18.59
CA ASP A 157 2.89 -10.46 17.82
C ASP A 157 3.75 -11.34 18.74
N GLU A 158 4.40 -10.73 19.74
CA GLU A 158 5.10 -11.47 20.79
C GLU A 158 4.17 -12.42 21.55
N LEU A 159 2.94 -11.96 21.86
CA LEU A 159 1.94 -12.81 22.50
C LEU A 159 1.54 -13.98 21.59
N TRP A 160 1.40 -13.73 20.28
CA TRP A 160 1.08 -14.74 19.28
C TRP A 160 2.19 -15.78 19.17
N HIS A 161 3.44 -15.35 19.02
CA HIS A 161 4.60 -16.23 18.93
C HIS A 161 4.79 -17.11 20.15
N ARG A 162 4.57 -16.57 21.36
CA ARG A 162 4.59 -17.37 22.59
C ARG A 162 3.48 -18.43 22.66
N ALA A 163 2.34 -18.16 22.02
CA ALA A 163 1.18 -19.03 22.09
C ALA A 163 1.17 -20.11 21.01
N PHE A 164 1.64 -19.77 19.81
CA PHE A 164 1.45 -20.58 18.60
C PHE A 164 2.73 -20.84 17.81
N GLY A 165 3.88 -20.30 18.21
CA GLY A 165 5.12 -20.37 17.43
C GLY A 165 5.27 -19.22 16.43
N ILE A 166 6.42 -19.16 15.75
CA ILE A 166 6.76 -18.07 14.83
C ILE A 166 5.87 -18.15 13.60
N ASP A 167 5.24 -17.03 13.24
CA ASP A 167 4.41 -16.93 12.05
C ASP A 167 5.11 -16.05 11.01
N VAL A 168 5.50 -16.64 9.88
CA VAL A 168 6.10 -15.91 8.76
C VAL A 168 5.07 -15.49 7.71
N THR A 169 3.77 -15.68 7.97
CA THR A 169 2.72 -15.19 7.06
C THR A 169 2.53 -13.70 7.21
N LEU A 170 2.43 -12.97 6.09
CA LEU A 170 2.13 -11.54 6.11
C LEU A 170 0.73 -11.25 6.69
N TRP A 171 -0.15 -12.25 6.74
CA TRP A 171 -1.58 -12.08 7.05
C TRP A 171 -1.99 -12.60 8.42
N SER A 172 -1.03 -12.83 9.32
CA SER A 172 -1.33 -13.04 10.73
C SER A 172 -2.10 -11.81 11.26
N PRO A 173 -2.98 -11.96 12.27
CA PRO A 173 -3.75 -10.82 12.76
C PRO A 173 -2.85 -9.68 13.27
N THR A 174 -1.66 -10.00 13.77
CA THR A 174 -0.67 -9.06 14.30
C THR A 174 0.08 -8.34 13.18
N HIS A 175 0.49 -9.05 12.13
CA HIS A 175 1.07 -8.46 10.92
C HIS A 175 0.07 -7.58 10.16
N LEU A 176 -1.22 -7.95 10.13
CA LEU A 176 -2.26 -7.09 9.57
C LEU A 176 -2.45 -5.78 10.34
N MET A 177 -2.19 -5.74 11.65
CA MET A 177 -2.15 -4.47 12.39
C MET A 177 -0.96 -3.60 11.96
N LEU A 178 0.23 -4.20 11.84
CA LEU A 178 1.48 -3.54 11.43
C LEU A 178 1.37 -2.98 10.01
N VAL A 179 1.10 -3.86 9.04
CA VAL A 179 0.99 -3.54 7.62
C VAL A 179 -0.24 -2.67 7.35
N GLY A 180 -1.36 -2.93 8.03
CA GLY A 180 -2.57 -2.12 7.91
C GLY A 180 -2.35 -0.68 8.40
N GLY A 181 -1.68 -0.50 9.55
CA GLY A 181 -1.32 0.80 10.09
C GLY A 181 -0.43 1.61 9.14
N GLY A 182 0.67 1.01 8.66
CA GLY A 182 1.57 1.66 7.70
C GLY A 182 0.95 1.90 6.32
N GLY A 183 0.26 0.89 5.78
CA GLY A 183 -0.39 0.95 4.47
C GLY A 183 -1.48 2.01 4.40
N LEU A 184 -2.37 2.08 5.39
CA LEU A 184 -3.44 3.09 5.45
C LEU A 184 -2.94 4.48 5.86
N ALA A 185 -1.78 4.60 6.51
CA ALA A 185 -1.20 5.90 6.86
C ALA A 185 -0.92 6.77 5.62
N THR A 186 -0.65 6.15 4.48
CA THR A 186 -0.50 6.84 3.19
C THR A 186 -1.75 7.65 2.82
N VAL A 187 -2.95 7.13 3.10
CA VAL A 187 -4.23 7.82 2.89
C VAL A 187 -4.37 8.99 3.86
N ALA A 188 -3.91 8.84 5.10
CA ALA A 188 -3.90 9.91 6.09
C ALA A 188 -2.95 11.06 5.69
N LEU A 189 -1.79 10.75 5.11
CA LEU A 189 -0.87 11.77 4.56
C LEU A 189 -1.49 12.51 3.37
N TRP A 190 -2.17 11.80 2.46
CA TRP A 190 -2.91 12.48 1.39
C TRP A 190 -4.04 13.38 1.96
N LEU A 191 -4.81 12.90 2.95
CA LEU A 191 -5.82 13.71 3.63
C LEU A 191 -5.21 14.98 4.26
N MET A 192 -3.98 14.91 4.75
CA MET A 192 -3.25 16.04 5.31
C MET A 192 -2.94 17.12 4.27
N VAL A 193 -2.60 16.71 3.04
CA VAL A 193 -2.45 17.63 1.91
C VAL A 193 -3.79 18.31 1.60
N VAL A 194 -4.87 17.53 1.56
CA VAL A 194 -6.22 18.05 1.24
C VAL A 194 -6.73 18.99 2.33
N GLU A 195 -6.55 18.66 3.61
CA GLU A 195 -6.97 19.48 4.75
C GLU A 195 -6.31 20.87 4.72
N ALA A 196 -5.09 20.97 4.17
CA ALA A 196 -4.36 22.23 4.03
C ALA A 196 -4.64 22.97 2.72
N LYS A 197 -5.36 22.35 1.77
CA LYS A 197 -5.46 22.81 0.37
C LYS A 197 -6.16 24.16 0.21
N ALA A 198 -7.12 24.50 1.08
CA ALA A 198 -7.81 25.79 1.06
C ALA A 198 -6.86 26.98 1.34
N GLN A 199 -5.75 26.73 2.04
CA GLN A 199 -4.74 27.75 2.38
C GLN A 199 -3.50 27.67 1.48
N ALA A 200 -3.48 26.72 0.54
CA ALA A 200 -2.34 26.44 -0.31
C ALA A 200 -2.39 27.20 -1.64
N ARG A 201 -1.20 27.54 -2.14
CA ARG A 201 -0.95 27.97 -3.53
C ARG A 201 0.15 27.09 -4.09
N PRO A 202 -0.17 25.83 -4.47
CA PRO A 202 0.84 24.80 -4.70
C PRO A 202 1.84 25.20 -5.79
N THR A 203 3.14 25.09 -5.48
CA THR A 203 4.21 25.18 -6.47
C THR A 203 4.25 23.90 -7.31
N LEU A 204 5.18 23.81 -8.27
CA LEU A 204 5.43 22.54 -8.96
C LEU A 204 5.83 21.44 -7.96
N LEU A 205 6.74 21.74 -7.03
CA LEU A 205 7.18 20.79 -6.00
C LEU A 205 6.00 20.34 -5.13
N GLY A 206 5.13 21.25 -4.68
CA GLY A 206 3.94 20.88 -3.91
C GLY A 206 2.99 19.95 -4.68
N ARG A 207 2.79 20.17 -5.98
CA ARG A 207 1.99 19.28 -6.83
C ARG A 207 2.65 17.92 -7.04
N VAL A 208 3.98 17.86 -7.13
CA VAL A 208 4.73 16.61 -7.20
C VAL A 208 4.59 15.83 -5.89
N ILE A 209 4.72 16.48 -4.74
CA ILE A 209 4.52 15.84 -3.42
C ILE A 209 3.09 15.30 -3.27
N GLU A 210 2.07 16.05 -3.72
CA GLU A 210 0.69 15.57 -3.71
C GLU A 210 0.50 14.32 -4.59
N ALA A 211 1.11 14.29 -5.77
CA ALA A 211 1.10 13.11 -6.64
C ALA A 211 1.87 11.93 -6.03
N LEU A 212 3.01 12.18 -5.39
CA LEU A 212 3.79 11.18 -4.66
C LEU A 212 2.99 10.59 -3.49
N ALA A 213 2.24 11.40 -2.75
CA ALA A 213 1.38 10.93 -1.66
C ALA A 213 0.28 9.98 -2.18
N LEU A 214 -0.30 10.25 -3.36
CA LEU A 214 -1.26 9.34 -4.00
C LEU A 214 -0.61 8.08 -4.59
N GLY A 215 0.61 8.19 -5.11
CA GLY A 215 1.40 7.01 -5.48
C GLY A 215 1.72 6.14 -4.26
N ALA A 216 2.04 6.76 -3.12
CA ALA A 216 2.24 6.06 -1.86
C ALA A 216 0.97 5.34 -1.39
N VAL A 217 -0.24 5.87 -1.65
CA VAL A 217 -1.50 5.14 -1.41
C VAL A 217 -1.56 3.84 -2.20
N LEU A 218 -1.21 3.87 -3.49
CA LEU A 218 -1.15 2.65 -4.30
C LEU A 218 -0.10 1.66 -3.77
N THR A 219 1.08 2.16 -3.38
CA THR A 219 2.11 1.34 -2.73
C THR A 219 1.59 0.71 -1.45
N GLY A 220 1.03 1.50 -0.53
CA GLY A 220 0.55 1.03 0.78
C GLY A 220 -0.53 -0.04 0.68
N LEU A 221 -1.45 0.09 -0.29
CA LEU A 221 -2.48 -0.93 -0.56
C LEU A 221 -1.93 -2.17 -1.29
N THR A 222 -0.74 -2.08 -1.91
CA THR A 222 -0.09 -3.22 -2.57
C THR A 222 0.72 -4.07 -1.59
N ILE A 223 1.14 -3.53 -0.44
CA ILE A 223 2.00 -4.25 0.52
C ILE A 223 1.39 -5.59 0.94
N VAL A 224 0.07 -5.67 1.13
CA VAL A 224 -0.62 -6.91 1.53
C VAL A 224 -0.49 -8.04 0.49
N GLN A 225 0.02 -7.77 -0.70
CA GLN A 225 0.28 -8.76 -1.75
C GLN A 225 1.65 -9.43 -1.62
N GLY A 226 2.48 -9.06 -0.62
CA GLY A 226 3.88 -9.44 -0.51
C GLY A 226 4.16 -10.94 -0.69
N GLU A 227 3.35 -11.84 -0.13
CA GLU A 227 3.57 -13.29 -0.27
C GLU A 227 3.50 -13.79 -1.73
N PHE A 228 2.71 -13.13 -2.59
CA PHE A 228 2.63 -13.41 -4.02
C PHE A 228 3.82 -12.78 -4.78
N GLU A 229 4.27 -11.61 -4.35
CA GLU A 229 5.43 -10.90 -4.90
C GLU A 229 6.73 -11.70 -4.73
N PHE A 230 6.82 -12.44 -3.62
CA PHE A 230 7.92 -13.35 -3.32
C PHE A 230 7.66 -14.82 -3.71
N GLY A 231 6.52 -15.14 -4.34
CA GLY A 231 6.29 -16.45 -4.96
C GLY A 231 6.25 -17.63 -3.98
N VAL A 232 5.95 -17.39 -2.70
CA VAL A 232 5.73 -18.44 -1.69
C VAL A 232 4.39 -18.17 -0.98
N PRO A 233 3.25 -18.19 -1.71
CA PRO A 233 1.96 -17.81 -1.14
C PRO A 233 1.44 -18.86 -0.16
N GLN A 234 0.95 -18.41 0.98
CA GLN A 234 0.28 -19.27 1.96
C GLN A 234 -1.24 -19.35 1.74
N PHE A 235 -1.80 -18.37 1.03
CA PHE A 235 -3.21 -18.31 0.68
C PHE A 235 -3.45 -18.70 -0.79
N GLN A 236 -4.72 -18.78 -1.18
CA GLN A 236 -5.11 -19.07 -2.55
C GLN A 236 -4.49 -18.04 -3.52
N VAL A 237 -3.89 -18.50 -4.62
CA VAL A 237 -3.29 -17.63 -5.64
C VAL A 237 -4.29 -16.65 -6.28
N LEU A 238 -5.59 -16.92 -6.18
CA LEU A 238 -6.67 -16.04 -6.61
C LEU A 238 -6.65 -14.67 -5.89
N TYR A 239 -6.07 -14.58 -4.70
CA TYR A 239 -5.93 -13.30 -4.01
C TYR A 239 -5.06 -12.30 -4.77
N GLN A 240 -4.04 -12.74 -5.51
CA GLN A 240 -3.14 -11.83 -6.24
C GLN A 240 -3.92 -10.90 -7.19
N PRO A 241 -4.71 -11.40 -8.17
CA PRO A 241 -5.45 -10.51 -9.06
C PRO A 241 -6.56 -9.73 -8.35
N VAL A 242 -7.17 -10.29 -7.31
CA VAL A 242 -8.25 -9.63 -6.55
C VAL A 242 -7.72 -8.44 -5.75
N LEU A 243 -6.61 -8.60 -5.03
CA LEU A 243 -5.98 -7.53 -4.24
C LEU A 243 -5.39 -6.44 -5.15
N ALA A 244 -4.78 -6.82 -6.27
CA ALA A 244 -4.33 -5.87 -7.28
C ALA A 244 -5.51 -5.02 -7.81
N ALA A 245 -6.65 -5.65 -8.11
CA ALA A 245 -7.85 -4.96 -8.56
C ALA A 245 -8.42 -4.01 -7.50
N VAL A 246 -8.43 -4.40 -6.22
CA VAL A 246 -8.85 -3.53 -5.09
C VAL A 246 -7.93 -2.32 -4.95
N ALA A 247 -6.60 -2.54 -4.91
CA ALA A 247 -5.61 -1.48 -4.76
C ALA A 247 -5.69 -0.47 -5.90
N ALA A 248 -5.76 -0.96 -7.14
CA ALA A 248 -5.90 -0.12 -8.33
C ALA A 248 -7.25 0.62 -8.36
N GLY A 249 -8.36 -0.09 -8.10
CA GLY A 249 -9.70 0.46 -8.07
C GLY A 249 -9.83 1.59 -7.04
N PHE A 250 -9.21 1.43 -5.86
CA PHE A 250 -9.20 2.47 -4.85
C PHE A 250 -8.23 3.63 -5.22
N ALA A 251 -6.94 3.34 -5.35
CA ALA A 251 -5.91 4.38 -5.39
C ALA A 251 -5.94 5.20 -6.70
N LEU A 252 -6.15 4.55 -7.85
CA LEU A 252 -6.14 5.25 -9.14
C LEU A 252 -7.39 6.10 -9.34
N VAL A 253 -8.56 5.61 -8.91
CA VAL A 253 -9.81 6.40 -8.91
C VAL A 253 -9.68 7.58 -7.97
N LEU A 254 -9.13 7.38 -6.76
CA LEU A 254 -8.85 8.47 -5.83
C LEU A 254 -7.92 9.52 -6.46
N ALA A 255 -6.84 9.08 -7.11
CA ALA A 255 -5.87 9.96 -7.74
C ALA A 255 -6.45 10.77 -8.90
N ARG A 256 -7.26 10.14 -9.77
CA ARG A 256 -7.97 10.83 -10.86
C ARG A 256 -8.95 11.87 -10.34
N VAL A 257 -9.66 11.59 -9.23
CA VAL A 257 -10.56 12.56 -8.61
C VAL A 257 -9.78 13.70 -7.95
N ALA A 258 -8.69 13.40 -7.25
CA ALA A 258 -7.93 14.36 -6.46
C ALA A 258 -7.06 15.32 -7.31
N LEU A 259 -6.45 14.81 -8.38
CA LEU A 259 -5.50 15.55 -9.23
C LEU A 259 -6.12 16.02 -10.56
N GLY A 260 -7.33 15.57 -10.90
CA GLY A 260 -7.96 15.82 -12.18
C GLY A 260 -7.30 15.03 -13.33
N PRO A 261 -7.28 15.57 -14.57
CA PRO A 261 -6.70 14.88 -15.71
C PRO A 261 -5.28 14.37 -15.47
N TRP A 262 -5.04 13.11 -15.87
CA TRP A 262 -3.78 12.39 -15.68
C TRP A 262 -3.42 12.10 -14.22
N GLY A 263 -4.39 12.20 -13.31
CA GLY A 263 -4.18 11.92 -11.88
C GLY A 263 -3.78 10.48 -11.59
N ALA A 264 -4.46 9.51 -12.22
CA ALA A 264 -4.10 8.09 -12.08
C ALA A 264 -2.73 7.80 -12.70
N ALA A 265 -2.42 8.42 -13.85
CA ALA A 265 -1.11 8.29 -14.48
C ALA A 265 0.03 8.81 -13.58
N LYS A 266 -0.14 9.97 -12.93
CA LYS A 266 0.85 10.53 -12.00
C LYS A 266 1.08 9.64 -10.78
N ALA A 267 0.00 9.13 -10.18
CA ALA A 267 0.09 8.20 -9.05
C ALA A 267 0.78 6.89 -9.46
N LEU A 268 0.47 6.37 -10.65
CA LEU A 268 1.12 5.18 -11.19
C LEU A 268 2.61 5.40 -11.39
N VAL A 269 3.02 6.53 -11.99
CA VAL A 269 4.45 6.84 -12.19
C VAL A 269 5.19 6.90 -10.84
N ALA A 270 4.60 7.56 -9.84
CA ALA A 270 5.17 7.60 -8.49
C ALA A 270 5.32 6.20 -7.88
N PHE A 271 4.30 5.34 -8.02
CA PHE A 271 4.34 3.94 -7.60
C PHE A 271 5.44 3.16 -8.32
N LEU A 272 5.51 3.23 -9.65
CA LEU A 272 6.49 2.47 -10.45
C LEU A 272 7.92 2.89 -10.12
N VAL A 273 8.18 4.18 -9.96
CA VAL A 273 9.51 4.68 -9.54
C VAL A 273 9.88 4.09 -8.18
N LEU A 274 9.00 4.20 -7.18
CA LEU A 274 9.25 3.70 -5.83
C LEU A 274 9.47 2.18 -5.83
N ARG A 275 8.58 1.41 -6.46
CA ARG A 275 8.64 -0.06 -6.47
C ARG A 275 9.83 -0.58 -7.27
N THR A 276 10.19 0.08 -8.37
CA THR A 276 11.39 -0.27 -9.14
C THR A 276 12.65 -0.02 -8.33
N LEU A 277 12.77 1.16 -7.70
CA LEU A 277 13.93 1.46 -6.84
C LEU A 277 14.03 0.47 -5.68
N LEU A 278 12.91 0.10 -5.08
CA LEU A 278 12.88 -0.90 -4.02
C LEU A 278 13.29 -2.29 -4.50
N ALA A 279 12.77 -2.75 -5.64
CA ALA A 279 13.15 -4.03 -6.22
C ALA A 279 14.63 -4.07 -6.62
N LEU A 280 15.18 -2.98 -7.15
CA LEU A 280 16.61 -2.84 -7.45
C LEU A 280 17.48 -2.80 -6.19
N LEU A 281 16.99 -2.17 -5.12
CA LEU A 281 17.69 -2.15 -3.84
C LEU A 281 17.76 -3.56 -3.23
N VAL A 282 16.61 -4.23 -3.12
CA VAL A 282 16.50 -5.59 -2.55
C VAL A 282 17.25 -6.61 -3.41
N GLY A 283 17.00 -6.62 -4.71
CA GLY A 283 17.63 -7.58 -5.63
C GLY A 283 19.07 -7.29 -6.00
N GLY A 284 19.48 -6.02 -5.98
CA GLY A 284 20.80 -5.58 -6.41
C GLY A 284 21.74 -5.36 -5.23
N ALA A 285 21.55 -4.26 -4.50
CA ALA A 285 22.51 -3.84 -3.49
C ALA A 285 22.47 -4.70 -2.21
N LEU A 286 21.30 -5.26 -1.88
CA LEU A 286 21.13 -6.20 -0.76
C LEU A 286 21.25 -7.67 -1.19
N ASN A 287 21.28 -7.95 -2.49
CA ASN A 287 21.46 -9.29 -3.07
C ASN A 287 20.49 -10.35 -2.50
N HIS A 288 19.21 -9.99 -2.40
CA HIS A 288 18.13 -10.87 -1.95
C HIS A 288 17.13 -11.22 -3.07
N THR A 289 16.21 -12.14 -2.81
CA THR A 289 15.11 -12.47 -3.73
C THR A 289 14.35 -11.21 -4.15
N VAL A 290 14.26 -10.99 -5.47
CA VAL A 290 13.61 -9.80 -6.03
C VAL A 290 12.09 -9.89 -5.90
N PRO A 291 11.42 -8.91 -5.27
CA PRO A 291 9.96 -8.85 -5.26
C PRO A 291 9.45 -8.44 -6.65
N ARG A 292 8.59 -9.26 -7.24
CA ARG A 292 7.85 -8.91 -8.47
C ARG A 292 6.55 -8.22 -8.07
N PHE A 293 6.11 -7.21 -8.82
CA PHE A 293 4.97 -6.38 -8.41
C PHE A 293 4.03 -6.06 -9.57
N PRO A 294 2.74 -5.77 -9.29
CA PRO A 294 1.77 -5.43 -10.34
C PRO A 294 2.15 -4.16 -11.10
N LEU A 295 1.88 -4.13 -12.40
CA LEU A 295 2.26 -3.01 -13.28
C LEU A 295 1.22 -1.88 -13.26
N TYR A 296 -0.04 -2.21 -12.98
CA TYR A 296 -1.24 -1.37 -12.96
C TYR A 296 -1.49 -0.51 -14.21
N LEU A 297 -0.82 -0.80 -15.33
CA LEU A 297 -0.90 0.02 -16.54
C LEU A 297 -2.30 -0.06 -17.18
N GLY A 298 -2.84 -1.27 -17.32
CA GLY A 298 -4.20 -1.47 -17.85
C GLY A 298 -5.26 -0.79 -16.98
N ALA A 299 -5.11 -0.88 -15.66
CA ALA A 299 -5.99 -0.22 -14.70
C ALA A 299 -5.92 1.31 -14.79
N MET A 300 -4.72 1.88 -14.95
CA MET A 300 -4.54 3.32 -15.14
C MET A 300 -5.23 3.80 -16.41
N VAL A 301 -5.02 3.10 -17.54
CA VAL A 301 -5.69 3.43 -18.81
C VAL A 301 -7.20 3.39 -18.66
N ALA A 302 -7.74 2.35 -17.99
CA ALA A 302 -9.16 2.21 -17.72
C ALA A 302 -9.73 3.39 -16.91
N VAL A 303 -9.05 3.81 -15.84
CA VAL A 303 -9.49 4.93 -14.98
C VAL A 303 -9.41 6.26 -15.72
N GLU A 304 -8.31 6.53 -16.43
CA GLU A 304 -8.15 7.76 -17.20
C GLU A 304 -9.21 7.84 -18.31
N ALA A 305 -9.39 6.77 -19.10
CA ALA A 305 -10.40 6.71 -20.15
C ALA A 305 -11.82 6.89 -19.61
N SER A 306 -12.15 6.28 -18.48
CA SER A 306 -13.43 6.49 -17.79
C SER A 306 -13.62 7.97 -17.42
N GLY A 307 -12.56 8.62 -16.92
CA GLY A 307 -12.60 10.01 -16.50
C GLY A 307 -12.74 10.98 -17.68
N TRP A 308 -12.21 10.62 -18.85
CA TRP A 308 -12.42 11.36 -20.10
C TRP A 308 -13.83 11.15 -20.67
N TRP A 309 -14.37 9.93 -20.59
CA TRP A 309 -15.67 9.58 -21.15
C TRP A 309 -16.84 10.11 -20.31
N LEU A 310 -16.79 9.91 -18.99
CA LEU A 310 -17.91 10.15 -18.08
C LEU A 310 -17.80 11.45 -17.28
N GLY A 311 -16.60 12.03 -17.23
CA GLY A 311 -16.25 13.03 -16.22
C GLY A 311 -16.12 12.42 -14.82
N THR A 312 -15.75 13.25 -13.84
CA THR A 312 -15.62 12.84 -12.42
C THR A 312 -16.69 13.46 -11.53
N GLU A 313 -17.60 14.26 -12.10
CA GLU A 313 -18.63 15.00 -11.36
C GLU A 313 -19.67 14.05 -10.78
N ARG A 314 -20.13 13.05 -11.55
CA ARG A 314 -21.04 12.00 -11.06
C ARG A 314 -20.23 10.86 -10.43
N ARG A 315 -19.68 11.13 -9.25
CA ARG A 315 -18.66 10.29 -8.59
C ARG A 315 -19.01 8.82 -8.47
N LEU A 316 -20.24 8.48 -8.07
CA LEU A 316 -20.64 7.07 -7.95
C LEU A 316 -20.65 6.36 -9.32
N ARG A 317 -21.18 7.03 -10.36
CA ARG A 317 -21.19 6.47 -11.72
C ARG A 317 -19.77 6.29 -12.25
N PHE A 318 -18.93 7.31 -12.09
CA PHE A 318 -17.52 7.24 -12.47
C PHE A 318 -16.82 6.09 -11.76
N ALA A 319 -16.94 6.00 -10.43
CA ALA A 319 -16.32 4.96 -9.62
C ALA A 319 -16.73 3.55 -10.02
N VAL A 320 -18.04 3.29 -10.17
CA VAL A 320 -18.52 1.95 -10.55
C VAL A 320 -18.00 1.55 -11.93
N VAL A 321 -18.07 2.44 -12.92
CA VAL A 321 -17.59 2.13 -14.28
C VAL A 321 -16.08 1.93 -14.29
N SER A 322 -15.32 2.82 -13.63
CA SER A 322 -13.87 2.68 -13.51
C SER A 322 -13.48 1.39 -12.80
N GLY A 323 -14.13 1.05 -11.69
CA GLY A 323 -13.84 -0.19 -10.97
C GLY A 323 -14.13 -1.45 -11.78
N VAL A 324 -15.25 -1.50 -12.50
CA VAL A 324 -15.54 -2.63 -13.42
C VAL A 324 -14.49 -2.71 -14.53
N LEU A 325 -14.06 -1.59 -15.12
CA LEU A 325 -13.01 -1.59 -16.14
C LEU A 325 -11.63 -1.96 -15.56
N VAL A 326 -11.32 -1.57 -14.34
CA VAL A 326 -10.10 -2.00 -13.63
C VAL A 326 -10.11 -3.51 -13.42
N GLY A 327 -11.21 -4.08 -12.94
CA GLY A 327 -11.32 -5.53 -12.74
C GLY A 327 -11.48 -6.37 -14.01
N THR A 328 -11.62 -5.74 -15.19
CA THR A 328 -11.69 -6.43 -16.49
C THR A 328 -10.48 -6.11 -17.37
N VAL A 329 -10.40 -4.88 -17.89
CA VAL A 329 -9.28 -4.40 -18.72
C VAL A 329 -7.98 -4.34 -17.91
N GLY A 330 -8.05 -3.86 -16.66
CA GLY A 330 -6.89 -3.87 -15.76
C GLY A 330 -6.42 -5.28 -15.44
N LEU A 331 -7.34 -6.20 -15.14
CA LEU A 331 -7.03 -7.62 -14.93
C LEU A 331 -6.35 -8.24 -16.16
N ALA A 332 -6.85 -7.99 -17.37
CA ALA A 332 -6.22 -8.48 -18.59
C ALA A 332 -4.80 -7.91 -18.78
N GLY A 333 -4.59 -6.62 -18.47
CA GLY A 333 -3.27 -6.00 -18.49
C GLY A 333 -2.30 -6.62 -17.48
N GLU A 334 -2.77 -6.89 -16.26
CA GLU A 334 -1.95 -7.58 -15.24
C GLU A 334 -1.65 -9.03 -15.61
N ALA A 335 -2.62 -9.75 -16.19
CA ALA A 335 -2.38 -11.13 -16.64
C ALA A 335 -1.28 -11.19 -17.73
N ILE A 336 -1.29 -10.23 -18.67
CA ILE A 336 -0.22 -10.10 -19.68
C ILE A 336 1.11 -9.79 -19.00
N TRP A 337 1.13 -8.89 -18.02
CA TRP A 337 2.33 -8.54 -17.28
C TRP A 337 2.92 -9.74 -16.54
N VAL A 338 2.11 -10.43 -15.73
CA VAL A 338 2.52 -11.61 -14.95
C VAL A 338 3.09 -12.70 -15.86
N ALA A 339 2.43 -12.98 -17.00
CA ALA A 339 2.92 -13.94 -17.98
C ALA A 339 4.23 -13.49 -18.65
N SER A 340 4.34 -12.20 -19.04
CA SER A 340 5.54 -11.67 -19.71
C SER A 340 6.76 -11.55 -18.80
N ALA A 341 6.52 -11.34 -17.51
CA ALA A 341 7.55 -11.20 -16.49
C ALA A 341 7.94 -12.55 -15.88
N ASP A 342 7.44 -13.67 -16.42
CA ASP A 342 7.68 -15.04 -15.95
C ASP A 342 7.40 -15.24 -14.46
N TRP A 343 6.47 -14.45 -13.89
CA TRP A 343 6.29 -14.32 -12.43
C TRP A 343 5.78 -15.60 -11.82
N PHE A 344 4.68 -16.12 -12.35
CA PHE A 344 4.16 -17.45 -12.08
C PHE A 344 3.20 -17.83 -13.20
N HIS A 345 2.92 -19.13 -13.31
CA HIS A 345 1.94 -19.63 -14.27
C HIS A 345 0.53 -19.16 -13.91
N VAL A 346 -0.11 -18.40 -14.79
CA VAL A 346 -1.50 -17.96 -14.60
C VAL A 346 -2.44 -18.98 -15.22
N SER A 347 -3.02 -19.84 -14.38
CA SER A 347 -3.95 -20.86 -14.86
C SER A 347 -5.24 -20.26 -15.46
N PRO A 348 -5.82 -20.87 -16.50
CA PRO A 348 -7.13 -20.46 -17.03
C PRO A 348 -8.22 -20.44 -15.96
N THR A 349 -8.17 -21.37 -15.00
CA THR A 349 -9.13 -21.44 -13.88
C THR A 349 -9.08 -20.19 -13.02
N VAL A 350 -7.88 -19.73 -12.64
CA VAL A 350 -7.70 -18.49 -11.86
C VAL A 350 -8.20 -17.29 -12.64
N LEU A 351 -7.92 -17.20 -13.95
CA LEU A 351 -8.42 -16.10 -14.79
C LEU A 351 -9.94 -16.05 -14.85
N LEU A 352 -10.61 -17.20 -14.99
CA LEU A 352 -12.07 -17.27 -15.01
C LEU A 352 -12.69 -16.83 -13.67
N LYS A 353 -12.13 -17.28 -12.55
CA LYS A 353 -12.56 -16.84 -11.20
C LYS A 353 -12.32 -15.35 -11.01
N ALA A 354 -11.12 -14.87 -11.38
CA ALA A 354 -10.74 -13.47 -11.27
C ALA A 354 -11.61 -12.57 -12.17
N ALA A 355 -12.00 -13.01 -13.36
CA ALA A 355 -12.88 -12.25 -14.26
C ALA A 355 -14.26 -11.94 -13.66
N VAL A 356 -14.71 -12.71 -12.66
CA VAL A 356 -15.96 -12.45 -11.93
C VAL A 356 -15.70 -11.61 -10.67
N ILE A 357 -14.68 -11.96 -9.89
CA ILE A 357 -14.48 -11.37 -8.55
C ILE A 357 -13.74 -10.03 -8.64
N ALA A 358 -12.75 -9.89 -9.52
CA ALA A 358 -11.95 -8.68 -9.63
C ALA A 358 -12.79 -7.43 -10.01
N PRO A 359 -13.79 -7.49 -10.93
CA PRO A 359 -14.68 -6.35 -11.19
C PRO A 359 -15.49 -5.92 -9.98
N LEU A 360 -15.96 -6.88 -9.17
CA LEU A 360 -16.70 -6.59 -7.94
C LEU A 360 -15.79 -5.95 -6.89
N ALA A 361 -14.60 -6.51 -6.70
CA ALA A 361 -13.62 -6.04 -5.73
C ALA A 361 -13.06 -4.65 -6.09
N ALA A 362 -12.70 -4.43 -7.36
CA ALA A 362 -12.27 -3.12 -7.86
C ALA A 362 -13.41 -2.09 -7.85
N GLY A 363 -14.63 -2.50 -8.21
CA GLY A 363 -15.84 -1.68 -8.09
C GLY A 363 -16.06 -1.20 -6.66
N ALA A 364 -15.98 -2.11 -5.70
CA ALA A 364 -16.06 -1.79 -4.28
C ALA A 364 -14.95 -0.84 -3.84
N GLY A 365 -13.69 -1.12 -4.16
CA GLY A 365 -12.54 -0.25 -3.88
C GLY A 365 -12.71 1.15 -4.46
N ALA A 366 -13.17 1.26 -5.70
CA ALA A 366 -13.46 2.53 -6.37
C ALA A 366 -14.58 3.33 -5.69
N VAL A 367 -15.64 2.66 -5.22
CA VAL A 367 -16.74 3.31 -4.49
C VAL A 367 -16.25 3.84 -3.14
N LEU A 368 -15.41 3.08 -2.42
CA LEU A 368 -14.78 3.54 -1.18
C LEU A 368 -13.88 4.76 -1.43
N ALA A 369 -13.09 4.74 -2.50
CA ALA A 369 -12.27 5.88 -2.94
C ALA A 369 -13.12 7.12 -3.27
N ALA A 370 -14.23 6.95 -3.99
CA ALA A 370 -15.14 8.04 -4.28
C ALA A 370 -15.86 8.58 -3.03
N GLY A 371 -16.10 7.70 -2.04
CA GLY A 371 -16.63 8.04 -0.73
C GLY A 371 -15.68 8.94 0.06
N ILE A 372 -14.41 8.55 0.21
CA ILE A 372 -13.40 9.36 0.91
C ILE A 372 -13.06 10.63 0.12
N ALA A 373 -13.10 10.60 -1.21
CA ALA A 373 -12.88 11.76 -2.07
C ALA A 373 -13.90 12.90 -1.87
N ARG A 374 -14.93 12.75 -1.00
CA ARG A 374 -15.80 13.85 -0.53
C ARG A 374 -15.04 15.10 -0.05
N VAL A 375 -13.78 14.94 0.37
CA VAL A 375 -12.89 16.04 0.78
C VAL A 375 -12.43 16.91 -0.38
N VAL A 376 -12.44 16.37 -1.61
CA VAL A 376 -12.14 17.11 -2.84
C VAL A 376 -13.37 17.92 -3.25
N SER A 377 -13.18 19.16 -3.70
CA SER A 377 -14.28 20.00 -4.18
C SER A 377 -14.83 19.55 -5.54
N GLY A 378 -16.10 19.87 -5.82
CA GLY A 378 -16.76 19.56 -7.09
C GLY A 378 -17.36 18.14 -7.17
N GLY A 379 -18.42 17.96 -7.97
CA GLY A 379 -19.10 16.69 -8.13
C GLY A 379 -20.09 16.30 -7.03
N THR A 380 -20.92 15.29 -7.30
CA THR A 380 -21.97 14.78 -6.44
C THR A 380 -21.40 13.91 -5.33
N ARG A 381 -21.90 14.07 -4.10
CA ARG A 381 -21.54 13.20 -2.98
C ARG A 381 -22.02 11.77 -3.23
N VAL A 382 -21.20 10.79 -2.83
CA VAL A 382 -21.58 9.38 -2.83
C VAL A 382 -22.50 9.12 -1.63
N PRO A 383 -23.66 8.48 -1.80
CA PRO A 383 -24.54 8.11 -0.69
C PRO A 383 -23.85 7.16 0.29
N ALA A 384 -24.08 7.34 1.60
CA ALA A 384 -23.49 6.48 2.62
C ALA A 384 -23.85 4.99 2.45
N GLY A 385 -25.07 4.69 1.98
CA GLY A 385 -25.48 3.32 1.66
C GLY A 385 -24.67 2.68 0.52
N ALA A 386 -24.22 3.47 -0.46
CA ALA A 386 -23.36 2.97 -1.53
C ALA A 386 -21.94 2.67 -1.01
N VAL A 387 -21.41 3.50 -0.11
CA VAL A 387 -20.12 3.25 0.57
C VAL A 387 -20.21 2.00 1.45
N GLY A 388 -21.28 1.87 2.24
CA GLY A 388 -21.53 0.69 3.07
C GLY A 388 -21.71 -0.59 2.24
N GLY A 389 -22.48 -0.53 1.15
CA GLY A 389 -22.63 -1.63 0.22
C GLY A 389 -21.31 -2.01 -0.46
N GLY A 390 -20.50 -1.02 -0.85
CA GLY A 390 -19.14 -1.24 -1.36
C GLY A 390 -18.26 -1.97 -0.35
N LEU A 391 -18.27 -1.57 0.93
CA LEU A 391 -17.53 -2.27 1.97
C LEU A 391 -17.98 -3.73 2.13
N VAL A 392 -19.29 -4.00 2.12
CA VAL A 392 -19.82 -5.38 2.19
C VAL A 392 -19.38 -6.21 1.00
N VAL A 393 -19.44 -5.66 -0.22
CA VAL A 393 -18.98 -6.35 -1.43
C VAL A 393 -17.48 -6.63 -1.37
N LEU A 394 -16.67 -5.68 -0.90
CA LEU A 394 -15.22 -5.88 -0.71
C LEU A 394 -14.95 -7.02 0.27
N LEU A 395 -15.60 -7.01 1.45
CA LEU A 395 -15.43 -8.05 2.45
C LEU A 395 -15.87 -9.43 1.92
N ALA A 396 -16.97 -9.50 1.16
CA ALA A 396 -17.41 -10.74 0.53
C ALA A 396 -16.41 -11.25 -0.52
N ALA A 397 -15.86 -10.35 -1.35
CA ALA A 397 -14.86 -10.69 -2.36
C ALA A 397 -13.56 -11.21 -1.73
N LEU A 398 -13.15 -10.66 -0.58
CA LEU A 398 -11.99 -11.13 0.18
C LEU A 398 -12.28 -12.38 1.01
N ALA A 399 -13.51 -12.60 1.47
CA ALA A 399 -13.88 -13.79 2.22
C ALA A 399 -14.00 -15.05 1.33
N TYR A 400 -14.34 -14.88 0.06
CA TYR A 400 -14.53 -16.00 -0.87
C TYR A 400 -13.30 -16.91 -1.03
N PRO A 401 -12.08 -16.39 -1.30
CA PRO A 401 -10.88 -17.23 -1.42
C PRO A 401 -10.19 -17.53 -0.08
N LEU A 402 -10.83 -17.24 1.06
CA LEU A 402 -10.26 -17.47 2.38
C LEU A 402 -10.16 -18.94 2.82
N PRO A 403 -11.12 -19.84 2.48
CA PRO A 403 -10.99 -21.24 2.85
C PRO A 403 -9.74 -21.88 2.25
N ARG A 404 -9.07 -22.74 3.03
CA ARG A 404 -7.81 -23.39 2.69
C ARG A 404 -7.90 -24.86 3.12
N ASN A 405 -8.79 -25.60 2.50
CA ASN A 405 -9.02 -27.01 2.80
C ASN A 405 -7.88 -27.87 2.24
N VAL A 406 -7.92 -29.16 2.55
CA VAL A 406 -6.99 -30.17 2.01
C VAL A 406 -7.84 -31.25 1.37
N GLY A 407 -7.53 -31.59 0.12
CA GLY A 407 -8.19 -32.66 -0.60
C GLY A 407 -7.57 -34.03 -0.26
N ASP A 408 -8.30 -35.10 -0.57
CA ASP A 408 -7.79 -36.47 -0.49
C ASP A 408 -6.93 -36.77 -1.73
N VAL A 409 -5.66 -36.32 -1.68
CA VAL A 409 -4.69 -36.48 -2.76
C VAL A 409 -3.39 -37.04 -2.19
N GLU A 410 -2.85 -38.05 -2.86
CA GLU A 410 -1.57 -38.66 -2.55
C GLU A 410 -0.58 -38.41 -3.69
N ALA A 411 0.68 -38.13 -3.35
CA ALA A 411 1.77 -37.99 -4.31
C ALA A 411 2.80 -39.10 -4.11
N THR A 412 3.16 -39.76 -5.21
CA THR A 412 4.39 -40.54 -5.34
C THR A 412 5.44 -39.67 -6.02
N ILE A 413 6.44 -39.25 -5.28
CA ILE A 413 7.51 -38.35 -5.72
C ILE A 413 8.75 -39.18 -5.98
N HIS A 414 9.31 -39.10 -7.19
CA HIS A 414 10.60 -39.70 -7.52
C HIS A 414 11.65 -38.61 -7.71
N LEU A 415 12.84 -38.85 -7.16
CA LEU A 415 13.98 -37.95 -7.25
C LEU A 415 15.10 -38.61 -8.04
N GLN A 416 15.51 -37.95 -9.13
CA GLN A 416 16.69 -38.33 -9.89
C GLN A 416 17.80 -37.31 -9.61
N PRO A 417 18.87 -37.70 -8.89
CA PRO A 417 19.98 -36.79 -8.60
C PRO A 417 20.64 -36.28 -9.88
N VAL A 418 20.99 -35.01 -9.89
CA VAL A 418 21.77 -34.37 -10.97
C VAL A 418 22.99 -33.66 -10.41
N ALA A 419 23.81 -33.07 -11.28
CA ALA A 419 25.01 -32.35 -10.87
C ALA A 419 24.68 -31.24 -9.84
N PRO A 420 25.41 -31.15 -8.72
CA PRO A 420 25.22 -30.10 -7.74
C PRO A 420 25.41 -28.70 -8.35
N VAL A 421 24.60 -27.74 -7.91
CA VAL A 421 24.74 -26.33 -8.29
C VAL A 421 25.24 -25.57 -7.06
N GLN A 422 26.38 -24.88 -7.22
CA GLN A 422 27.04 -24.16 -6.12
C GLN A 422 27.31 -25.03 -4.88
N GLY A 423 27.60 -26.33 -5.09
CA GLY A 423 27.88 -27.28 -4.02
C GLY A 423 26.64 -27.81 -3.27
N VAL A 424 25.43 -27.46 -3.72
CA VAL A 424 24.16 -27.97 -3.19
C VAL A 424 23.62 -29.04 -4.11
N ASP A 425 23.29 -30.21 -3.56
CA ASP A 425 22.69 -31.31 -4.30
C ASP A 425 21.34 -30.91 -4.92
N GLN A 426 21.16 -31.34 -6.16
CA GLN A 426 19.97 -31.06 -6.98
C GLN A 426 19.32 -32.37 -7.41
N ALA A 427 18.00 -32.34 -7.62
CA ALA A 427 17.28 -33.46 -8.19
C ALA A 427 16.26 -33.00 -9.24
N GLU A 428 16.16 -33.76 -10.33
CA GLU A 428 14.96 -33.77 -11.16
C GLU A 428 13.85 -34.50 -10.41
N VAL A 429 12.63 -33.96 -10.49
CA VAL A 429 11.49 -34.46 -9.73
C VAL A 429 10.42 -34.92 -10.71
N SER A 430 9.94 -36.15 -10.54
CA SER A 430 8.68 -36.59 -11.15
C SER A 430 7.66 -36.90 -10.07
N VAL A 431 6.39 -36.66 -10.38
CA VAL A 431 5.28 -36.78 -9.44
C VAL A 431 4.17 -37.58 -10.08
N GLU A 432 3.71 -38.63 -9.41
CA GLU A 432 2.47 -39.33 -9.74
C GLU A 432 1.40 -38.99 -8.71
N LEU A 433 0.21 -38.60 -9.16
CA LEU A 433 -0.91 -38.22 -8.30
C LEU A 433 -1.96 -39.33 -8.22
N THR A 434 -2.49 -39.54 -7.03
CA THR A 434 -3.70 -40.35 -6.79
C THR A 434 -4.75 -39.47 -6.12
N PRO A 435 -5.94 -39.27 -6.73
CA PRO A 435 -6.34 -39.75 -8.05
C PRO A 435 -5.57 -39.06 -9.21
N ALA A 436 -5.53 -39.70 -10.37
CA ALA A 436 -4.75 -39.24 -11.52
C ALA A 436 -5.22 -37.88 -12.10
N ASP A 437 -6.47 -37.49 -11.84
CA ASP A 437 -7.04 -36.21 -12.25
C ASP A 437 -6.94 -35.14 -11.13
N ALA A 438 -6.17 -35.37 -10.07
CA ALA A 438 -6.07 -34.46 -8.93
C ALA A 438 -5.66 -33.03 -9.32
N ALA A 439 -4.74 -32.86 -10.29
CA ALA A 439 -4.33 -31.54 -10.77
C ALA A 439 -5.18 -30.99 -11.93
N ALA A 440 -6.24 -31.69 -12.35
CA ALA A 440 -7.12 -31.22 -13.41
C ALA A 440 -7.82 -29.91 -12.98
N GLY A 441 -7.64 -28.86 -13.79
CA GLY A 441 -8.19 -27.54 -13.49
C GLY A 441 -7.56 -26.86 -12.27
N ALA A 442 -6.36 -27.29 -11.84
CA ALA A 442 -5.62 -26.67 -10.75
C ALA A 442 -5.48 -25.16 -10.95
N ASP A 443 -5.61 -24.43 -9.84
CA ASP A 443 -5.37 -22.99 -9.81
C ASP A 443 -3.87 -22.69 -9.88
N ALA A 444 -3.06 -23.53 -9.21
CA ALA A 444 -1.60 -23.55 -9.29
C ALA A 444 -1.09 -24.96 -8.99
N PHE A 445 -0.07 -25.42 -9.73
CA PHE A 445 0.59 -26.71 -9.51
C PHE A 445 2.06 -26.61 -9.92
N GLY A 446 2.98 -27.01 -9.04
CA GLY A 446 4.41 -26.89 -9.30
C GLY A 446 5.29 -27.22 -8.12
N LEU A 447 6.59 -27.01 -8.32
CA LEU A 447 7.63 -27.18 -7.30
C LEU A 447 8.08 -25.81 -6.80
N VAL A 448 8.27 -25.71 -5.49
CA VAL A 448 8.86 -24.52 -4.87
C VAL A 448 9.96 -24.94 -3.91
N SER A 449 11.09 -24.26 -4.03
CA SER A 449 12.19 -24.33 -3.08
C SER A 449 12.60 -22.94 -2.60
N TRP A 450 12.92 -22.82 -1.31
CA TRP A 450 13.28 -21.56 -0.66
C TRP A 450 14.28 -21.81 0.48
N GLN A 451 14.76 -20.75 1.13
CA GLN A 451 15.62 -20.79 2.32
C GLN A 451 17.05 -21.33 2.16
N GLY A 452 17.58 -21.38 0.93
CA GLY A 452 18.99 -21.70 0.67
C GLY A 452 19.77 -20.59 -0.05
N GLY A 453 19.48 -19.34 0.29
CA GLY A 453 20.02 -18.13 -0.33
C GLY A 453 19.20 -17.60 -1.51
N GLY A 454 17.95 -18.04 -1.65
CA GLY A 454 17.06 -17.62 -2.72
C GLY A 454 15.80 -18.46 -2.83
N ARG A 455 15.11 -18.29 -3.97
CA ARG A 455 13.93 -19.07 -4.35
C ARG A 455 14.10 -19.74 -5.71
N VAL A 456 13.61 -20.97 -5.82
CA VAL A 456 13.55 -21.78 -7.04
C VAL A 456 12.10 -22.22 -7.27
N LEU A 457 11.51 -21.80 -8.40
CA LEU A 457 10.22 -22.30 -8.88
C LEU A 457 10.43 -23.19 -10.11
N ALA A 458 9.73 -24.32 -10.19
CA ALA A 458 9.68 -25.16 -11.38
C ALA A 458 8.24 -25.59 -11.67
N GLU A 459 7.89 -25.64 -12.95
CA GLU A 459 6.57 -26.10 -13.42
C GLU A 459 6.54 -27.63 -13.44
N LEU A 460 5.34 -28.21 -13.43
CA LEU A 460 5.11 -29.65 -13.53
C LEU A 460 4.36 -29.95 -14.81
N ASP A 461 5.07 -30.50 -15.79
CA ASP A 461 4.53 -30.82 -17.11
C ASP A 461 3.94 -32.23 -17.12
N GLU A 462 2.70 -32.37 -17.59
CA GLU A 462 2.03 -33.67 -17.67
C GLU A 462 2.61 -34.52 -18.80
N VAL A 463 3.16 -35.70 -18.46
CA VAL A 463 3.74 -36.66 -19.41
C VAL A 463 2.84 -37.89 -19.63
N GLY A 464 1.79 -38.03 -18.81
CA GLY A 464 0.74 -39.03 -18.92
C GLY A 464 -0.29 -38.83 -17.81
N PRO A 465 -1.42 -39.55 -17.82
CA PRO A 465 -2.49 -39.33 -16.85
C PRO A 465 -1.98 -39.40 -15.41
N GLY A 466 -2.07 -38.28 -14.69
CA GLY A 466 -1.62 -38.15 -13.30
C GLY A 466 -0.11 -38.18 -13.10
N ARG A 467 0.70 -38.15 -14.16
CA ARG A 467 2.16 -38.23 -14.11
C ARG A 467 2.78 -36.95 -14.66
N TYR A 468 3.64 -36.34 -13.85
CA TYR A 468 4.22 -35.04 -14.12
C TYR A 468 5.74 -35.07 -13.95
N VAL A 469 6.44 -34.24 -14.72
CA VAL A 469 7.89 -34.06 -14.63
C VAL A 469 8.20 -32.59 -14.42
N GLY A 470 9.10 -32.29 -13.48
CA GLY A 470 9.55 -30.93 -13.21
C GLY A 470 10.30 -30.34 -14.40
N SER A 471 10.00 -29.09 -14.75
CA SER A 471 10.63 -28.40 -15.89
C SER A 471 12.13 -28.11 -15.68
N ARG A 472 12.61 -28.19 -14.44
CA ARG A 472 14.02 -28.07 -14.07
C ARG A 472 14.33 -28.70 -12.71
N PRO A 473 15.61 -29.00 -12.41
CA PRO A 473 16.02 -29.51 -11.11
C PRO A 473 15.75 -28.53 -9.97
N VAL A 474 15.53 -29.08 -8.77
CA VAL A 474 15.36 -28.33 -7.52
C VAL A 474 16.39 -28.76 -6.47
N PRO A 475 16.80 -27.86 -5.56
CA PRO A 475 17.73 -28.20 -4.50
C PRO A 475 17.09 -29.15 -3.48
N VAL A 476 17.86 -30.10 -2.97
CA VAL A 476 17.39 -31.14 -2.04
C VAL A 476 18.35 -31.38 -0.88
N ALA A 477 19.17 -30.37 -0.56
CA ALA A 477 20.18 -30.42 0.50
C ALA A 477 20.44 -29.05 1.14
N GLY A 478 21.14 -29.05 2.27
CA GLY A 478 21.51 -27.85 3.01
C GLY A 478 20.31 -27.20 3.71
N GLU A 479 20.30 -25.87 3.75
CA GLU A 479 19.20 -25.10 4.36
C GLU A 479 17.97 -24.98 3.46
N TRP A 480 18.07 -25.44 2.20
CA TRP A 480 16.94 -25.41 1.27
C TRP A 480 15.76 -26.22 1.78
N LYS A 481 14.56 -25.71 1.57
CA LYS A 481 13.30 -26.42 1.72
C LYS A 481 12.70 -26.61 0.34
N SER A 482 12.13 -27.78 0.05
CA SER A 482 11.56 -28.12 -1.25
C SER A 482 10.26 -28.89 -1.09
N MET A 483 9.23 -28.52 -1.85
CA MET A 483 7.92 -29.18 -1.83
C MET A 483 7.23 -29.15 -3.19
N VAL A 484 6.30 -30.10 -3.39
CA VAL A 484 5.27 -30.04 -4.42
C VAL A 484 4.10 -29.24 -3.86
N GLY A 485 3.64 -28.21 -4.55
CA GLY A 485 2.44 -27.44 -4.19
C GLY A 485 1.31 -27.71 -5.18
N LEU A 486 0.09 -27.90 -4.68
CA LEU A 486 -1.12 -28.03 -5.47
C LEU A 486 -2.23 -27.17 -4.85
N GLN A 487 -2.79 -26.26 -5.64
CA GLN A 487 -3.98 -25.49 -5.27
C GLN A 487 -5.11 -25.78 -6.26
N ARG A 488 -6.31 -26.07 -5.74
CA ARG A 488 -7.49 -26.39 -6.55
C ARG A 488 -8.76 -26.00 -5.82
N GLY A 489 -9.49 -25.01 -6.35
CA GLY A 489 -10.71 -24.56 -5.69
C GLY A 489 -10.37 -23.85 -4.39
N ASP A 490 -10.80 -24.43 -3.27
CA ASP A 490 -10.43 -24.00 -1.93
C ASP A 490 -9.38 -24.89 -1.25
N GLU A 491 -8.87 -25.90 -1.96
CA GLU A 491 -7.78 -26.74 -1.49
C GLU A 491 -6.44 -26.02 -1.68
N VAL A 492 -5.68 -25.87 -0.60
CA VAL A 492 -4.35 -25.24 -0.61
C VAL A 492 -3.38 -26.15 0.12
N MET A 493 -2.70 -27.00 -0.65
CA MET A 493 -1.99 -28.16 -0.11
C MET A 493 -0.59 -28.34 -0.69
N ALA A 494 0.25 -29.04 0.06
CA ALA A 494 1.62 -29.34 -0.33
C ALA A 494 2.05 -30.75 0.10
N ALA A 495 3.02 -31.30 -0.60
CA ALA A 495 3.71 -32.54 -0.28
C ALA A 495 5.22 -32.28 -0.18
N PRO A 496 5.86 -32.52 0.98
CA PRO A 496 7.26 -32.14 1.18
C PRO A 496 8.24 -33.10 0.48
N ILE A 497 9.25 -32.54 -0.17
CA ILE A 497 10.35 -33.26 -0.84
C ILE A 497 11.56 -33.34 0.07
N TYR A 498 12.03 -32.18 0.52
CA TYR A 498 13.19 -32.05 1.39
C TYR A 498 12.96 -30.91 2.37
N LEU A 499 13.17 -31.17 3.66
CA LEU A 499 13.20 -30.16 4.71
C LEU A 499 14.34 -30.53 5.67
N PRO A 500 15.28 -29.62 5.98
CA PRO A 500 16.32 -29.89 6.97
C PRO A 500 15.70 -30.16 8.35
N ALA A 501 16.46 -30.85 9.20
CA ALA A 501 16.12 -30.92 10.61
C ALA A 501 16.28 -29.52 11.22
N ASP A 502 15.36 -29.16 12.11
CA ASP A 502 15.45 -27.92 12.86
C ASP A 502 15.36 -28.24 14.37
N PRO A 503 16.51 -28.44 15.03
CA PRO A 503 16.54 -28.77 16.45
C PRO A 503 15.98 -27.69 17.36
N GLU A 504 15.99 -26.42 16.94
CA GLU A 504 15.54 -25.30 17.77
C GLU A 504 14.03 -25.33 18.00
N ILE A 505 13.28 -25.83 17.01
CA ILE A 505 11.82 -26.03 17.10
C ILE A 505 11.44 -27.51 17.24
N GLY A 506 12.43 -28.40 17.39
CA GLY A 506 12.22 -29.84 17.48
C GLY A 506 11.67 -30.49 16.20
N ALA A 507 11.78 -29.84 15.04
CA ALA A 507 11.25 -30.36 13.79
C ALA A 507 12.21 -31.37 13.15
N SER A 508 11.70 -32.59 12.90
CA SER A 508 12.49 -33.67 12.29
C SER A 508 12.80 -33.40 10.81
N ALA A 509 13.94 -33.87 10.31
CA ALA A 509 14.24 -33.76 8.89
C ALA A 509 13.21 -34.54 8.05
N VAL A 510 12.88 -33.98 6.89
CA VAL A 510 12.26 -34.70 5.78
C VAL A 510 13.37 -34.93 4.75
N PRO A 511 14.02 -36.11 4.72
CA PRO A 511 15.19 -36.33 3.88
C PRO A 511 14.83 -36.44 2.40
N ALA A 512 15.76 -36.11 1.50
CA ALA A 512 15.59 -36.40 0.08
C ALA A 512 15.81 -37.90 -0.15
N VAL A 513 14.78 -38.60 -0.63
CA VAL A 513 14.81 -40.04 -0.90
C VAL A 513 14.42 -40.30 -2.35
N ALA A 514 14.94 -41.37 -2.96
CA ALA A 514 14.73 -41.67 -4.38
C ALA A 514 13.23 -41.81 -4.73
N GLU A 515 12.43 -42.31 -3.79
CA GLU A 515 10.98 -42.43 -3.94
C GLU A 515 10.31 -42.15 -2.58
N ARG A 516 9.26 -41.33 -2.60
CA ARG A 516 8.40 -41.07 -1.44
C ARG A 516 6.95 -41.12 -1.88
N GLN A 517 6.16 -41.88 -1.15
CA GLN A 517 4.70 -41.80 -1.19
C GLN A 517 4.23 -41.00 0.05
N VAL A 518 3.46 -39.94 -0.17
CA VAL A 518 3.02 -39.04 0.91
C VAL A 518 1.67 -38.40 0.57
N PRO A 519 0.74 -38.30 1.52
CA PRO A 519 -0.48 -37.52 1.32
C PRO A 519 -0.15 -36.03 1.23
N PHE A 520 -0.92 -35.30 0.42
CA PHE A 520 -0.94 -33.86 0.51
C PHE A 520 -1.48 -33.43 1.87
N GLN A 521 -0.85 -32.41 2.45
CA GLN A 521 -1.26 -31.78 3.69
C GLN A 521 -1.45 -30.29 3.48
N ARG A 522 -1.97 -29.57 4.48
CA ARG A 522 -2.14 -28.12 4.37
C ARG A 522 -0.77 -27.48 4.10
N ASN A 523 -0.68 -26.59 3.12
CA ASN A 523 0.61 -25.97 2.77
C ASN A 523 1.28 -25.28 3.97
N THR A 524 0.50 -24.69 4.88
CA THR A 524 1.02 -24.05 6.09
C THR A 524 1.66 -25.03 7.06
N GLU A 525 1.33 -26.32 7.04
CA GLU A 525 2.05 -27.31 7.86
C GLU A 525 3.48 -27.55 7.35
N VAL A 526 3.73 -27.25 6.08
CA VAL A 526 5.08 -27.30 5.48
C VAL A 526 5.79 -25.95 5.59
N LEU A 527 5.06 -24.85 5.40
CA LEU A 527 5.60 -23.48 5.37
C LEU A 527 5.79 -22.87 6.77
N LEU A 528 4.96 -23.23 7.75
CA LEU A 528 4.98 -22.75 9.14
C LEU A 528 5.30 -23.90 10.08
N ARG A 529 6.49 -24.48 9.98
CA ARG A 529 6.89 -25.65 10.80
C ARG A 529 7.06 -25.30 12.26
N GLU A 530 7.29 -24.03 12.55
CA GLU A 530 7.37 -23.45 13.88
C GLU A 530 5.99 -23.39 14.55
N ALA A 531 4.91 -23.40 13.76
CA ALA A 531 3.56 -23.24 14.27
C ALA A 531 3.05 -24.50 14.98
N HIS A 532 2.41 -24.31 16.13
CA HIS A 532 1.84 -25.37 16.93
C HIS A 532 0.52 -24.93 17.57
N ASP A 533 -0.25 -25.91 18.06
CA ASP A 533 -1.49 -25.63 18.79
C ASP A 533 -1.20 -24.82 20.06
N GLY A 534 -2.17 -24.00 20.44
CA GLY A 534 -2.08 -23.13 21.61
C GLY A 534 -3.46 -22.85 22.21
N PRO A 535 -3.53 -22.17 23.37
CA PRO A 535 -4.80 -21.78 23.96
C PRO A 535 -5.59 -20.87 23.01
N ALA A 536 -6.92 -20.93 23.01
CA ALA A 536 -7.73 -20.13 22.09
C ALA A 536 -7.75 -18.62 22.40
N TRP A 537 -7.51 -18.22 23.66
CA TRP A 537 -7.71 -16.84 24.11
C TRP A 537 -6.75 -15.81 23.46
N PRO A 538 -5.45 -16.08 23.18
CA PRO A 538 -4.58 -15.13 22.49
C PRO A 538 -5.07 -14.83 21.08
N ALA A 539 -5.55 -15.85 20.36
CA ALA A 539 -6.14 -15.67 19.04
C ALA A 539 -7.41 -14.80 19.12
N VAL A 540 -8.31 -15.06 20.07
CA VAL A 540 -9.51 -14.23 20.28
C VAL A 540 -9.11 -12.77 20.57
N VAL A 541 -8.11 -12.53 21.41
CA VAL A 541 -7.62 -11.18 21.72
C VAL A 541 -7.03 -10.50 20.49
N ALA A 542 -6.19 -11.20 19.72
CA ALA A 542 -5.54 -10.66 18.52
C ALA A 542 -6.59 -10.29 17.44
N PHE A 543 -7.49 -11.20 17.10
CA PHE A 543 -8.53 -10.94 16.09
C PHE A 543 -9.55 -9.89 16.55
N THR A 544 -9.95 -9.88 17.84
CA THR A 544 -10.85 -8.86 18.37
C THR A 544 -10.19 -7.48 18.35
N SER A 545 -8.92 -7.40 18.75
CA SER A 545 -8.14 -6.15 18.69
C SER A 545 -8.02 -5.65 17.25
N LEU A 546 -7.73 -6.53 16.30
CA LEU A 546 -7.64 -6.19 14.87
C LEU A 546 -8.99 -5.65 14.37
N ALA A 547 -10.09 -6.33 14.67
CA ALA A 547 -11.43 -5.90 14.26
C ALA A 547 -11.81 -4.53 14.85
N LEU A 548 -11.51 -4.31 16.13
CA LEU A 548 -11.74 -3.02 16.79
C LEU A 548 -10.88 -1.90 16.20
N MET A 549 -9.59 -2.17 15.94
CA MET A 549 -8.68 -1.22 15.30
C MET A 549 -9.14 -0.85 13.90
N LEU A 550 -9.42 -1.84 13.05
CA LEU A 550 -9.91 -1.61 11.69
C LEU A 550 -11.21 -0.81 11.69
N THR A 551 -12.16 -1.16 12.55
CA THR A 551 -13.43 -0.43 12.71
C THR A 551 -13.19 1.01 13.16
N GLY A 552 -12.30 1.21 14.15
CA GLY A 552 -11.90 2.52 14.64
C GLY A 552 -11.24 3.37 13.56
N TRP A 553 -10.30 2.81 12.80
CA TRP A 553 -9.63 3.49 11.69
C TRP A 553 -10.59 3.88 10.58
N LEU A 554 -11.47 2.97 10.13
CA LEU A 554 -12.49 3.26 9.13
C LEU A 554 -13.46 4.35 9.62
N GLY A 555 -13.87 4.28 10.88
CA GLY A 555 -14.69 5.32 11.52
C GLY A 555 -13.98 6.68 11.56
N LEU A 556 -12.68 6.70 11.87
CA LEU A 556 -11.86 7.92 11.87
C LEU A 556 -11.68 8.48 10.45
N PHE A 557 -11.44 7.65 9.44
CA PHE A 557 -11.39 8.10 8.05
C PHE A 557 -12.71 8.72 7.62
N ALA A 558 -13.84 8.08 7.92
CA ALA A 558 -15.17 8.59 7.61
C ALA A 558 -15.44 9.92 8.32
N LEU A 559 -15.14 10.01 9.61
CA LEU A 559 -15.29 11.22 10.42
C LEU A 559 -14.43 12.36 9.88
N SER A 560 -13.14 12.12 9.65
CA SER A 560 -12.18 13.10 9.12
C SER A 560 -12.62 13.60 7.75
N ALA A 561 -13.03 12.69 6.85
CA ALA A 561 -13.54 13.08 5.55
C ALA A 561 -14.82 13.93 5.65
N VAL A 562 -15.72 13.64 6.60
CA VAL A 562 -16.91 14.47 6.84
C VAL A 562 -16.55 15.86 7.32
N ARG A 563 -15.61 15.95 8.27
CA ARG A 563 -15.24 17.19 8.95
C ARG A 563 -14.43 18.11 8.04
N ILE A 564 -13.44 17.58 7.32
CA ILE A 564 -12.63 18.33 6.35
C ILE A 564 -13.54 18.93 5.26
N SER A 565 -14.47 18.15 4.68
CA SER A 565 -15.42 18.67 3.69
C SER A 565 -16.33 19.78 4.23
N ALA A 566 -16.71 19.74 5.51
CA ALA A 566 -17.62 20.72 6.10
C ALA A 566 -16.93 22.07 6.29
N THR A 567 -15.67 22.07 6.71
CA THR A 567 -14.86 23.29 6.83
C THR A 567 -14.68 23.96 5.45
N ALA A 568 -14.41 23.17 4.41
CA ALA A 568 -14.26 23.68 3.05
C ALA A 568 -15.54 24.30 2.44
N ALA A 569 -16.73 23.94 2.95
CA ALA A 569 -18.02 24.43 2.46
C ALA A 569 -18.53 25.70 3.18
N SER A 570 -17.84 26.16 4.22
CA SER A 570 -18.31 27.30 5.04
C SER A 570 -18.06 28.64 4.32
N PRO A 571 -19.08 29.51 4.09
CA PRO A 571 -18.98 30.72 3.23
C PRO A 571 -18.10 31.88 3.76
N GLY A 572 -17.30 31.70 4.81
CA GLY A 572 -16.61 32.78 5.50
C GLY A 572 -15.16 33.06 5.09
N SER A 573 -14.54 32.20 4.28
CA SER A 573 -13.14 32.36 3.85
C SER A 573 -13.03 33.12 2.53
N THR A 574 -13.40 34.41 2.53
CA THR A 574 -13.04 35.30 1.43
C THR A 574 -11.52 35.53 1.46
N PRO A 575 -10.78 35.47 0.34
CA PRO A 575 -9.39 35.92 0.34
C PRO A 575 -9.37 37.38 0.78
N ALA A 576 -8.56 37.70 1.80
CA ALA A 576 -8.33 39.06 2.25
C ALA A 576 -8.16 39.97 1.04
N ALA A 577 -9.04 40.97 0.95
CA ALA A 577 -8.97 42.00 -0.07
C ALA A 577 -7.54 42.56 -0.12
N ARG A 578 -7.02 42.73 -1.34
CA ARG A 578 -5.74 43.40 -1.59
C ARG A 578 -5.71 44.71 -0.77
N PRO A 579 -4.62 45.02 -0.04
CA PRO A 579 -4.48 46.36 0.52
C PRO A 579 -4.50 47.33 -0.66
N GLY A 580 -5.49 48.23 -0.63
CA GLY A 580 -5.63 49.27 -1.65
C GLY A 580 -4.31 50.03 -1.77
N SER A 581 -3.82 50.11 -3.01
CA SER A 581 -2.77 51.04 -3.39
C SER A 581 -3.18 52.44 -2.97
N GLY A 582 -2.43 53.03 -2.04
CA GLY A 582 -2.52 54.45 -1.76
C GLY A 582 -2.24 55.25 -3.03
N ALA A 583 -3.13 56.18 -3.35
CA ALA A 583 -2.86 57.27 -4.26
C ALA A 583 -3.31 58.55 -3.57
N ALA A 584 -2.33 59.33 -3.12
CA ALA A 584 -2.49 60.71 -2.69
C ALA A 584 -2.23 61.63 -3.90
N SER A 585 -3.15 62.55 -4.16
CA SER A 585 -3.01 63.87 -4.83
C SER A 585 -4.45 64.33 -5.15
N GLY A 586 -5.01 65.38 -4.56
CA GLY A 586 -4.66 66.80 -4.66
C GLY A 586 -5.96 67.53 -5.05
N PRO A 587 -6.27 68.74 -4.53
CA PRO A 587 -7.62 69.31 -4.63
C PRO A 587 -7.75 70.14 -5.91
N ASP A 588 -8.89 70.01 -6.62
CA ASP A 588 -9.24 71.00 -7.63
C ASP A 588 -10.70 71.43 -7.57
N ARG A 589 -10.85 72.75 -7.52
CA ARG A 589 -12.11 73.49 -7.54
C ARG A 589 -12.59 73.59 -8.98
N ALA A 590 -13.80 73.13 -9.28
CA ALA A 590 -14.57 73.71 -10.37
C ALA A 590 -16.08 73.61 -10.09
N ARG A 591 -16.70 74.78 -10.11
CA ARG A 591 -18.14 75.01 -10.00
C ARG A 591 -18.85 74.45 -11.24
N SER A 592 -19.97 73.76 -11.07
CA SER A 592 -21.04 73.75 -12.06
C SER A 592 -22.40 73.84 -11.36
N TRP A 593 -23.06 74.98 -11.59
CA TRP A 593 -24.49 75.15 -11.40
C TRP A 593 -25.18 74.61 -12.66
N GLY A 594 -26.22 73.80 -12.51
CA GLY A 594 -27.02 73.33 -13.66
C GLY A 594 -28.02 72.24 -13.33
N GLN A 595 -29.17 72.67 -12.81
CA GLN A 595 -30.52 72.06 -12.77
C GLN A 595 -30.75 70.64 -13.35
N MET A 596 -31.47 69.84 -12.54
CA MET A 596 -32.21 68.61 -12.87
C MET A 596 -33.43 68.89 -13.82
N PRO A 597 -34.36 67.94 -14.07
CA PRO A 597 -34.26 66.73 -14.92
C PRO A 597 -35.49 66.60 -15.87
N VAL A 598 -35.42 65.91 -17.01
CA VAL A 598 -36.64 65.33 -17.65
C VAL A 598 -36.32 64.06 -18.42
N GLU A 599 -37.17 63.06 -18.23
CA GLU A 599 -37.29 61.79 -18.93
C GLU A 599 -37.49 61.92 -20.45
N GLU A 600 -37.02 60.94 -21.22
CA GLU A 600 -37.87 60.04 -22.01
C GLU A 600 -37.03 59.29 -23.05
N ALA A 601 -37.28 57.98 -23.09
CA ALA A 601 -36.81 57.08 -24.11
C ALA A 601 -37.43 57.38 -25.48
N LYS A 602 -36.67 57.21 -26.57
CA LYS A 602 -37.12 56.49 -27.78
C LYS A 602 -36.01 56.29 -28.83
N ALA A 603 -35.84 54.99 -29.13
CA ALA A 603 -35.72 54.39 -30.46
C ALA A 603 -34.56 54.79 -31.41
N ALA A 604 -33.59 53.88 -31.48
CA ALA A 604 -33.06 53.22 -32.67
C ALA A 604 -33.39 53.80 -34.07
N THR A 605 -32.34 54.19 -34.80
CA THR A 605 -32.13 53.89 -36.24
C THR A 605 -30.66 54.18 -36.57
N ALA A 606 -29.82 53.15 -36.72
CA ALA A 606 -29.35 52.64 -38.01
C ALA A 606 -28.37 53.56 -38.78
N ALA A 607 -27.11 53.14 -38.74
CA ALA A 607 -26.18 52.97 -39.87
C ALA A 607 -25.73 54.18 -40.74
N ARG A 608 -24.42 54.11 -41.07
CA ARG A 608 -23.62 54.87 -42.06
C ARG A 608 -23.18 56.25 -41.59
N ALA A 609 -21.94 56.70 -41.72
CA ALA A 609 -20.72 56.27 -42.40
C ALA A 609 -19.57 56.93 -41.59
N GLY A 610 -18.40 56.33 -41.42
CA GLY A 610 -17.36 56.38 -42.44
C GLY A 610 -16.73 57.77 -42.53
N ALA A 611 -15.90 58.14 -41.55
CA ALA A 611 -14.66 58.93 -41.67
C ALA A 611 -13.90 58.86 -40.34
#